data_AF-A0A078AIR4-F1
#
_entry.id   AF-A0A078AIR4-F1
#
_cell.length_a   1.000
_cell.length_b   1.000
_cell.length_c   1.000
_cell.angle_alpha   90.00
_cell.angle_beta   90.00
_cell.angle_gamma   90.00
#
_symmetry.space_group_name_H-M   'P 1'
#
loop_
_entity.id
_entity.type
_entity.pdbx_description
1 polymer ?
#
loop_
_entity_poly.entity_id
_entity_poly.type
_entity_poly.pdbx_seq_one_letter_code
_entity_poly.pdbx_strand_id
1 'polypeptide(L)'
;MFSNTKITSCSQVLIKNGQAVCVGFRSAPNKPIDSKTKRSAENMDQFKVRQNLHVGMIKKPLEPYHPNAHRSRLPSPTVVMPYKNSSQIVIGDRSSFNKKQFVSTQQANHQAVQNFGTSNPGIVAEKTKRQKHLINL
;
A
#
# COMPACT_ATOMS: atom_id res chain seq x y z
N MET A 1 10.80 -16.05 48.93
CA MET A 1 10.63 -14.87 48.06
C MET A 1 11.81 -14.81 47.10
N PHE A 2 11.58 -14.94 45.80
CA PHE A 2 12.66 -15.06 44.79
C PHE A 2 13.22 -13.68 44.41
N SER A 3 14.02 -13.09 45.30
CA SER A 3 14.48 -11.70 45.14
C SER A 3 15.75 -11.56 44.29
N ASN A 4 16.46 -12.64 43.98
CA ASN A 4 17.78 -12.60 43.30
C ASN A 4 17.98 -13.63 42.17
N THR A 5 16.93 -14.30 41.70
CA THR A 5 17.04 -15.23 40.56
C THR A 5 16.92 -14.45 39.25
N LYS A 6 17.96 -14.49 38.41
CA LYS A 6 17.91 -13.96 37.03
C LYS A 6 16.98 -14.83 36.20
N ILE A 7 15.73 -14.39 36.03
CA ILE A 7 14.75 -15.05 35.17
C ILE A 7 14.70 -14.29 33.84
N THR A 8 14.99 -14.98 32.74
CA THR A 8 15.06 -14.37 31.40
C THR A 8 13.71 -14.36 30.67
N SER A 9 12.73 -15.11 31.16
CA SER A 9 11.44 -15.33 30.50
C SER A 9 10.31 -14.41 30.95
N CYS A 10 10.38 -13.83 32.15
CA CYS A 10 9.34 -12.95 32.69
C CYS A 10 9.92 -11.88 33.61
N SER A 11 9.19 -10.78 33.81
CA SER A 11 9.62 -9.65 34.62
C SER A 11 9.61 -9.94 36.13
N GLN A 12 8.58 -10.63 36.62
CA GLN A 12 8.44 -10.99 38.03
C GLN A 12 7.44 -12.16 38.18
N VAL A 13 7.61 -12.97 39.23
CA VAL A 13 6.64 -13.99 39.64
C VAL A 13 5.90 -13.51 40.89
N LEU A 14 4.58 -13.49 40.84
CA LEU A 14 3.69 -13.08 41.93
C LEU A 14 2.90 -14.27 42.43
N ILE A 15 2.61 -14.34 43.73
CA ILE A 15 1.70 -15.34 44.28
C ILE A 15 0.35 -14.67 44.48
N LYS A 16 -0.68 -15.15 43.78
CA LYS A 16 -2.06 -14.69 43.91
C LYS A 16 -2.95 -15.90 44.24
N ASN A 17 -3.67 -15.83 45.35
CA ASN A 17 -4.56 -16.91 45.83
C ASN A 17 -3.85 -18.28 45.93
N GLY A 18 -2.59 -18.30 46.40
CA GLY A 18 -1.81 -19.53 46.54
C GLY A 18 -1.23 -20.09 45.23
N GLN A 19 -1.51 -19.48 44.08
CA GLN A 19 -0.94 -19.86 42.79
C GLN A 19 0.15 -18.87 42.34
N ALA A 20 1.23 -19.39 41.76
CA ALA A 20 2.31 -18.59 41.19
C ALA A 20 1.96 -18.16 39.76
N VAL A 21 1.93 -16.85 39.52
CA VAL A 21 1.60 -16.24 38.22
C VAL A 21 2.79 -15.40 37.75
N CYS A 22 3.21 -15.59 36.48
CA CYS A 22 4.28 -14.82 35.87
C CYS A 22 3.77 -13.52 35.22
N VAL A 23 4.52 -12.43 35.41
CA VAL A 23 4.25 -11.12 34.80
C VAL A 23 5.16 -10.93 33.60
N GLY A 24 4.57 -10.70 32.42
CA GLY A 24 5.33 -10.41 31.21
C GLY A 24 6.14 -9.12 31.30
N PHE A 25 7.18 -9.00 30.49
CA PHE A 25 7.95 -7.75 30.39
C PHE A 25 7.07 -6.60 29.90
N ARG A 26 7.27 -5.40 30.46
CA ARG A 26 6.59 -4.20 29.98
C ARG A 26 7.07 -3.93 28.56
N SER A 27 6.19 -4.05 27.57
CA SER A 27 6.47 -3.61 26.21
C SER A 27 6.82 -2.13 26.25
N ALA A 28 7.89 -1.73 25.57
CA ALA A 28 8.24 -0.32 25.45
C ALA A 28 7.02 0.46 24.90
N PRO A 29 6.76 1.69 25.39
CA PRO A 29 5.69 2.51 24.83
C PRO A 29 5.96 2.69 23.34
N ASN A 30 4.92 2.50 22.52
CA ASN A 30 5.01 2.70 21.08
C ASN A 30 5.62 4.08 20.82
N LYS A 31 6.79 4.13 20.17
CA LYS A 31 7.42 5.40 19.82
C LYS A 31 6.41 6.20 18.99
N PRO A 32 6.22 7.50 19.28
CA PRO A 32 5.33 8.33 18.49
C PRO A 32 5.81 8.30 17.03
N ILE A 33 4.92 7.88 16.14
CA ILE A 33 5.19 7.86 14.70
C ILE A 33 5.25 9.32 14.27
N ASP A 34 6.44 9.78 13.90
CA ASP A 34 6.67 11.14 13.43
C ASP A 34 5.98 11.32 12.07
N SER A 35 4.84 12.02 12.06
CA SER A 35 4.01 12.21 10.86
C SER A 35 4.73 12.97 9.74
N LYS A 36 5.89 13.58 10.03
CA LYS A 36 6.73 14.32 9.08
C LYS A 36 7.65 13.43 8.24
N THR A 37 7.81 12.15 8.55
CA THR A 37 8.59 11.20 7.72
C THR A 37 7.77 10.57 6.60
N LYS A 38 6.53 11.04 6.37
CA LYS A 38 5.84 10.77 5.10
C LYS A 38 6.44 11.67 4.02
N ARG A 39 7.68 11.40 3.62
CA ARG A 39 8.10 11.73 2.25
C ARG A 39 7.14 10.95 1.37
N SER A 40 6.18 11.65 0.79
CA SER A 40 5.31 11.09 -0.24
C SER A 40 6.22 10.57 -1.34
N ALA A 41 6.43 9.26 -1.37
CA ALA A 41 6.99 8.62 -2.55
C ALA A 41 6.05 9.00 -3.70
N GLU A 42 6.58 9.72 -4.68
CA GLU A 42 5.81 10.27 -5.80
C GLU A 42 5.09 9.19 -6.63
N ASN A 43 5.37 7.90 -6.36
CA ASN A 43 4.79 6.75 -7.05
C ASN A 43 4.36 5.62 -6.09
N MET A 44 3.72 5.94 -4.96
CA MET A 44 2.95 4.98 -4.16
C MET A 44 1.46 5.08 -4.48
N ASP A 45 1.08 4.96 -5.76
CA ASP A 45 -0.33 4.89 -6.15
C ASP A 45 -0.90 3.51 -5.80
N GLN A 46 -1.17 3.31 -4.50
CA GLN A 46 -2.04 2.24 -4.07
C GLN A 46 -3.43 2.50 -4.64
N PHE A 47 -4.00 1.49 -5.29
CA PHE A 47 -5.34 1.56 -5.84
C PHE A 47 -6.33 1.96 -4.74
N LYS A 48 -6.93 3.15 -4.88
CA LYS A 48 -8.04 3.61 -4.06
C LYS A 48 -9.25 3.86 -4.94
N VAL A 49 -10.40 3.34 -4.51
CA VAL A 49 -11.68 3.59 -5.20
C VAL A 49 -12.03 5.06 -4.98
N ARG A 50 -12.07 5.84 -6.06
CA ARG A 50 -12.52 7.24 -6.02
C ARG A 50 -13.98 7.33 -6.48
N GLN A 51 -14.75 8.19 -5.83
CA GLN A 51 -16.13 8.47 -6.20
C GLN A 51 -16.19 9.09 -7.61
N ASN A 52 -17.15 8.69 -8.43
CA ASN A 52 -17.33 9.23 -9.78
C ASN A 52 -18.01 10.60 -9.74
N LEU A 53 -17.21 11.67 -9.76
CA LEU A 53 -17.70 13.04 -9.72
C LEU A 53 -18.36 13.43 -11.05
N HIS A 54 -19.54 14.05 -10.99
CA HIS A 54 -20.29 14.49 -12.17
C HIS A 54 -21.24 15.66 -11.86
N VAL A 55 -21.75 16.31 -12.91
CA VAL A 55 -22.56 17.53 -12.81
C VAL A 55 -23.88 17.34 -12.05
N GLY A 56 -24.44 16.13 -12.03
CA GLY A 56 -25.71 15.79 -11.36
C GLY A 56 -25.61 15.45 -9.87
N MET A 57 -24.43 15.56 -9.25
CA MET A 57 -24.27 15.22 -7.83
C MET A 57 -24.91 16.25 -6.89
N ILE A 58 -25.63 15.77 -5.86
CA ILE A 58 -26.20 16.58 -4.78
C ILE A 58 -25.10 17.24 -3.94
N LYS A 59 -24.05 16.48 -3.61
CA LYS A 59 -22.89 16.96 -2.82
C LYS A 59 -21.66 17.00 -3.70
N LYS A 60 -21.26 18.20 -4.11
CA LYS A 60 -20.04 18.43 -4.89
C LYS A 60 -18.90 18.89 -3.98
N PRO A 61 -17.63 18.58 -4.32
CA PRO A 61 -16.49 19.15 -3.65
C PRO A 61 -16.54 20.68 -3.73
N LEU A 62 -16.22 21.34 -2.62
CA LEU A 62 -16.11 22.81 -2.52
C LEU A 62 -14.76 23.27 -3.07
N GLU A 63 -14.55 23.06 -4.37
CA GLU A 63 -13.36 23.51 -5.09
C GLU A 63 -13.74 24.56 -6.16
N PRO A 64 -12.86 25.54 -6.45
CA PRO A 64 -13.11 26.58 -7.45
C PRO A 64 -13.51 26.01 -8.81
N TYR A 65 -14.49 26.64 -9.48
CA TYR A 65 -15.02 26.14 -10.76
C TYR A 65 -13.93 25.93 -11.80
N HIS A 66 -13.89 24.74 -12.39
CA HIS A 66 -13.00 24.43 -13.50
C HIS A 66 -13.79 23.64 -14.56
N PRO A 67 -13.83 24.10 -15.82
CA PRO A 67 -14.65 23.48 -16.86
C PRO A 67 -14.21 22.03 -17.14
N ASN A 68 -12.90 21.77 -17.10
CA ASN A 68 -12.37 20.43 -17.40
C ASN A 68 -12.36 19.49 -16.18
N ALA A 69 -12.84 19.91 -15.00
CA ALA A 69 -12.87 19.04 -13.83
C ALA A 69 -13.92 17.93 -13.97
N HIS A 70 -13.67 16.76 -13.37
CA HIS A 70 -14.59 15.62 -13.44
C HIS A 70 -16.01 15.95 -12.98
N ARG A 71 -16.14 16.75 -11.90
CA ARG A 71 -17.44 17.19 -11.37
C ARG A 71 -18.27 18.05 -12.33
N SER A 72 -17.65 18.60 -13.38
CA SER A 72 -18.30 19.43 -14.39
C SER A 72 -18.74 18.62 -15.62
N ARG A 73 -18.38 17.33 -15.68
CA ARG A 73 -18.70 16.41 -16.79
C ARG A 73 -20.02 15.69 -16.55
N LEU A 74 -20.62 15.20 -17.64
CA LEU A 74 -21.78 14.32 -17.57
C LEU A 74 -21.42 12.99 -16.87
N PRO A 75 -22.38 12.36 -16.15
CA PRO A 75 -22.15 11.06 -15.54
C PRO A 75 -21.78 10.03 -16.60
N SER A 76 -20.63 9.38 -16.41
CA SER A 76 -20.27 8.24 -17.26
C SER A 76 -21.19 7.06 -16.96
N PRO A 77 -21.72 6.37 -17.98
CA PRO A 77 -22.59 5.22 -17.77
C PRO A 77 -21.86 4.17 -16.95
N THR A 78 -22.51 3.69 -15.90
CA THR A 78 -22.01 2.61 -15.04
C THR A 78 -22.59 1.29 -15.51
N VAL A 79 -21.79 0.23 -15.45
CA VAL A 79 -22.24 -1.12 -15.84
C VAL A 79 -23.35 -1.55 -14.88
N VAL A 80 -24.51 -1.90 -15.43
CA VAL A 80 -25.58 -2.57 -14.69
C VAL A 80 -25.20 -4.03 -14.54
N MET A 81 -25.10 -4.52 -13.31
CA MET A 81 -24.83 -5.94 -13.09
C MET A 81 -26.01 -6.79 -13.58
N PRO A 82 -25.78 -7.87 -14.34
CA PRO A 82 -26.84 -8.78 -14.74
C PRO A 82 -27.47 -9.43 -13.50
N TYR A 83 -28.79 -9.53 -13.52
CA TYR A 83 -29.62 -9.94 -12.37
C TYR A 83 -29.45 -11.43 -11.97
N LYS A 84 -28.71 -12.25 -12.76
CA LYS A 84 -28.51 -13.68 -12.51
C LYS A 84 -27.12 -14.17 -12.95
N ASN A 85 -26.68 -15.29 -12.38
CA ASN A 85 -25.41 -16.00 -12.65
C ASN A 85 -25.29 -16.42 -14.13
N SER A 86 -24.92 -15.49 -15.03
CA SER A 86 -24.44 -15.83 -16.37
C SER A 86 -22.94 -16.15 -16.28
N SER A 87 -22.60 -17.35 -15.82
CA SER A 87 -21.22 -17.84 -15.86
C SER A 87 -20.87 -18.33 -17.27
N GLN A 88 -20.84 -17.40 -18.22
CA GLN A 88 -20.17 -17.62 -19.49
C GLN A 88 -18.89 -16.79 -19.42
N ILE A 89 -17.74 -17.45 -19.29
CA ILE A 89 -16.44 -16.79 -19.41
C ILE A 89 -16.28 -16.46 -20.90
N VAL A 90 -16.85 -15.34 -21.31
CA VAL A 90 -16.58 -14.77 -22.63
C VAL A 90 -15.25 -14.04 -22.51
N ILE A 91 -14.23 -14.57 -23.17
CA ILE A 91 -12.94 -13.88 -23.32
C ILE A 91 -13.19 -12.71 -24.30
N GLY A 92 -13.60 -11.58 -23.74
CA GLY A 92 -13.90 -10.32 -24.41
C GLY A 92 -15.40 -10.03 -24.64
N ASP A 93 -15.91 -8.96 -24.02
CA ASP A 93 -17.26 -8.39 -24.26
C ASP A 93 -17.22 -6.85 -24.04
N ARG A 94 -17.73 -6.11 -25.05
CA ARG A 94 -17.68 -4.65 -25.25
C ARG A 94 -18.47 -3.81 -24.22
N SER A 95 -19.24 -4.45 -23.35
CA SER A 95 -20.13 -3.79 -22.39
C SER A 95 -19.57 -3.70 -20.96
N SER A 96 -18.45 -4.37 -20.68
CA SER A 96 -17.87 -4.44 -19.35
C SER A 96 -16.72 -3.44 -19.18
N PHE A 97 -17.02 -2.24 -18.65
CA PHE A 97 -15.96 -1.36 -18.15
C PHE A 97 -15.45 -1.88 -16.80
N ASN A 98 -14.76 -3.03 -16.82
CA ASN A 98 -14.06 -3.52 -15.65
C ASN A 98 -12.75 -2.76 -15.52
N LYS A 99 -12.71 -1.78 -14.61
CA LYS A 99 -11.51 -0.98 -14.28
C LYS A 99 -10.32 -1.83 -13.79
N LYS A 100 -10.52 -3.13 -13.59
CA LYS A 100 -9.56 -4.11 -13.07
C LYS A 100 -9.42 -5.36 -13.96
N GLN A 101 -9.75 -5.26 -15.25
CA GLN A 101 -9.59 -6.39 -16.19
C GLN A 101 -8.14 -6.89 -16.32
N PHE A 102 -7.16 -6.01 -16.05
CA PHE A 102 -5.73 -6.31 -16.09
C PHE A 102 -5.04 -5.85 -14.81
N VAL A 103 -5.54 -6.27 -13.64
CA VAL A 103 -4.76 -6.13 -12.40
C VAL A 103 -3.61 -7.12 -12.48
N SER A 104 -2.43 -6.65 -12.90
CA SER A 104 -1.22 -7.37 -12.51
C SER A 104 -1.02 -7.14 -11.01
N THR A 105 -0.72 -8.21 -10.28
CA THR A 105 -0.18 -8.12 -8.91
C THR A 105 1.23 -7.55 -8.88
N GLN A 106 1.76 -7.14 -10.04
CA GLN A 106 3.02 -6.46 -10.19
C GLN A 106 2.85 -5.03 -9.65
N GLN A 107 2.89 -4.91 -8.32
CA GLN A 107 3.53 -3.74 -7.73
C GLN A 107 4.82 -3.52 -8.52
N ALA A 108 5.14 -2.28 -8.86
CA ALA A 108 6.40 -1.98 -9.52
C ALA A 108 7.52 -2.54 -8.65
N ASN A 109 8.02 -3.74 -9.02
CA ASN A 109 9.17 -4.36 -8.41
C ASN A 109 10.36 -3.55 -8.90
N HIS A 110 10.56 -2.38 -8.30
CA HIS A 110 11.83 -1.72 -8.36
C HIS A 110 12.78 -2.64 -7.61
N GLN A 111 13.55 -3.45 -8.35
CA GLN A 111 14.73 -4.05 -7.76
C GLN A 111 15.55 -2.90 -7.22
N ALA A 112 15.66 -2.84 -5.89
CA ALA A 112 16.56 -1.89 -5.26
C ALA A 112 17.92 -2.07 -5.93
N VAL A 113 18.45 -1.00 -6.54
CA VAL A 113 19.78 -1.03 -7.11
C VAL A 113 20.72 -1.44 -5.98
N GLN A 114 21.36 -2.60 -6.13
CA GLN A 114 22.34 -3.06 -5.16
C GLN A 114 23.40 -1.97 -5.01
N ASN A 115 23.71 -1.59 -3.77
CA ASN A 115 24.74 -0.59 -3.50
C ASN A 115 26.05 -1.07 -4.16
N PHE A 116 26.59 -0.27 -5.08
CA PHE A 116 27.86 -0.60 -5.71
C PHE A 116 28.95 -0.63 -4.64
N GLY A 117 29.69 -1.73 -4.53
CA GLY A 117 30.83 -1.85 -3.60
C GLY A 117 32.04 -0.96 -3.95
N THR A 118 31.87 0.00 -4.86
CA THR A 118 32.91 0.92 -5.33
C THR A 118 32.35 2.33 -5.46
N SER A 119 33.13 3.32 -5.07
CA SER A 119 32.80 4.75 -5.20
C SER A 119 33.31 5.36 -6.52
N ASN A 120 34.00 4.59 -7.37
CA ASN A 120 34.55 5.11 -8.62
C ASN A 120 33.41 5.38 -9.63
N PRO A 121 33.22 6.64 -10.07
CA PRO A 121 32.09 7.04 -10.91
C PRO A 121 32.10 6.37 -12.29
N GLY A 122 33.28 6.07 -12.85
CA GLY A 122 33.39 5.40 -14.15
C GLY A 122 32.89 3.96 -14.10
N ILE A 123 33.28 3.22 -13.05
CA ILE A 123 32.85 1.83 -12.84
C ILE A 123 31.34 1.78 -12.56
N VAL A 124 30.82 2.74 -11.79
CA VAL A 124 29.39 2.86 -11.51
C VAL A 124 28.59 3.15 -12.78
N ALA A 125 29.04 4.08 -13.61
CA ALA A 125 28.38 4.43 -14.86
C ALA A 125 28.28 3.23 -15.82
N GLU A 126 29.37 2.48 -15.98
CA GLU A 126 29.42 1.33 -16.88
C GLU A 126 28.54 0.17 -16.40
N LYS A 127 28.56 -0.13 -15.09
CA LYS A 127 27.65 -1.13 -14.49
C LYS A 127 26.18 -0.74 -14.65
N THR A 128 25.86 0.55 -14.47
CA THR A 128 24.50 1.06 -14.63
C THR A 128 24.02 0.93 -16.08
N LYS A 129 24.88 1.26 -17.06
CA LYS A 129 24.57 1.06 -18.50
C LYS A 129 24.31 -0.40 -18.82
N ARG A 130 25.17 -1.32 -18.35
CA ARG A 130 25.01 -2.77 -18.57
C ARG A 130 23.74 -3.32 -17.95
N GLN A 131 23.41 -2.90 -16.72
CA GLN A 131 22.19 -3.30 -16.05
C GLN A 131 20.94 -2.83 -16.81
N LYS A 132 20.94 -1.59 -17.32
CA LYS A 132 19.85 -1.08 -18.16
C LYS A 132 19.68 -1.90 -19.43
N HIS A 133 20.78 -2.33 -20.06
CA HIS A 133 20.71 -3.16 -21.26
C HIS A 133 20.10 -4.55 -20.98
N LEU A 134 20.47 -5.19 -19.87
CA LEU A 134 19.95 -6.50 -19.46
C LEU A 134 18.45 -6.50 -19.10
N ILE A 135 17.90 -5.37 -18.67
CA ILE A 135 16.46 -5.24 -18.34
C ILE A 135 15.58 -5.17 -19.61
N ASN A 136 16.15 -4.78 -20.76
CA ASN A 136 15.41 -4.61 -22.02
C ASN A 136 15.53 -5.81 -22.97
N LEU A 137 16.06 -6.94 -22.49
CA LEU A 137 16.03 -8.25 -23.15
C LEU A 137 14.93 -9.10 -22.52
#